data_AF-A0A1Z4QHN5-F1
#
_entry.id   AF-A0A1Z4QHN5-F1
#
_cell.length_a   1.000
_cell.length_b   1.000
_cell.length_c   1.000
_cell.angle_alpha   90.00
_cell.angle_beta   90.00
_cell.angle_gamma   90.00
#
_symmetry.space_group_name_H-M   'P 1'
#
loop_
_entity.id
_entity.type
_entity.pdbx_description
1 polymer ?
#
loop_
_entity_poly.entity_id
_entity_poly.type
_entity_poly.pdbx_seq_one_letter_code
_entity_poly.pdbx_strand_id
1 'polypeptide(L)'
;MKRQIRSLTQKLIISGLLTVYLITPVLATQDQPLTRAEVYKLIKVVELLLQNQTRRPAKAKDVIVPRDAVKTGVSSEAQLFFNDKSLIRVDQSSIFRFEPGIRRFQLPNRLALNEMIFKLENGTALILSPPGSVGTQVETPESKISILAAVPVNNSSPNNNLDLANAQNNKLGQSSPMALYAPASKASAVMVIHNAARNNTQVFALTDGDIKISDLQEKKTVALQGGQTVAVKNGVVGTVQEFDLKGFYKLINLTSGIGPGQENLVAQESPQVQETLNTVRIQTLAALRNQTKRIEGFTKTFLSDALNGTEGDLNPRPRTSVRINNPQVTTGTFFRREGNVATFIPDNNANSPNRISVDFDKGTVTIDGKTGVSNKVGLSGNNASGSIIDANGQITQINVFGVNGEEPQEGIPYRGSLTTGVARDR
;
A
#
# COMPACT_ATOMS: atom_id res chain seq x y z
N MET A 1 -19.03 -89.06 25.32
CA MET A 1 -18.05 -87.96 25.51
C MET A 1 -17.45 -87.45 24.19
N LYS A 2 -18.24 -86.98 23.21
CA LYS A 2 -17.70 -86.42 21.94
C LYS A 2 -18.54 -85.28 21.32
N ARG A 3 -19.34 -84.56 22.13
CA ARG A 3 -20.25 -83.52 21.59
C ARG A 3 -20.15 -82.13 22.24
N GLN A 4 -19.34 -81.94 23.28
CA GLN A 4 -19.20 -80.63 23.96
C GLN A 4 -17.92 -79.84 23.64
N ILE A 5 -16.95 -80.41 22.91
CA ILE A 5 -15.65 -79.74 22.65
C ILE A 5 -15.67 -78.92 21.34
N ARG A 6 -16.71 -79.08 20.49
CA ARG A 6 -16.80 -78.38 19.19
C ARG A 6 -17.37 -76.95 19.25
N SER A 7 -17.95 -76.49 20.36
CA SER A 7 -18.55 -75.14 20.42
C SER A 7 -17.63 -74.05 21.00
N LEU A 8 -16.50 -74.42 21.62
CA LEU A 8 -15.55 -73.46 22.19
C LEU A 8 -14.49 -73.00 21.18
N THR A 9 -14.04 -73.89 20.30
CA THR A 9 -13.01 -73.57 19.29
C THR A 9 -13.56 -72.74 18.14
N GLN A 10 -14.86 -72.82 17.84
CA GLN A 10 -15.49 -72.04 16.78
C GLN A 10 -15.79 -70.57 17.20
N LYS A 11 -15.96 -70.32 18.51
CA LYS A 11 -16.13 -68.95 19.05
C LYS A 11 -14.81 -68.20 19.21
N LEU A 12 -13.69 -68.90 19.38
CA LEU A 12 -12.37 -68.28 19.51
C LEU A 12 -11.77 -67.85 18.17
N ILE A 13 -12.10 -68.52 17.06
CA ILE A 13 -11.58 -68.16 15.73
C ILE A 13 -12.31 -66.92 15.15
N ILE A 14 -13.59 -66.73 15.48
CA ILE A 14 -14.35 -65.52 15.05
C ILE A 14 -13.97 -64.30 15.93
N SER A 15 -13.56 -64.51 17.19
CA SER A 15 -13.07 -63.44 18.06
C SER A 15 -11.65 -62.97 17.68
N GLY A 16 -10.77 -63.87 17.23
CA GLY A 16 -9.40 -63.53 16.81
C GLY A 16 -9.29 -62.79 15.47
N LEU A 17 -10.27 -62.94 14.58
CA LEU A 17 -10.31 -62.24 13.28
C LEU A 17 -10.97 -60.87 13.33
N LEU A 18 -11.72 -60.55 14.40
CA LEU A 18 -12.37 -59.24 14.56
C LEU A 18 -11.47 -58.21 15.27
N THR A 19 -10.39 -58.64 15.94
CA THR A 19 -9.47 -57.75 16.65
C THR A 19 -8.29 -57.26 15.81
N VAL A 20 -8.05 -57.84 14.63
CA VAL A 20 -6.93 -57.44 13.74
C VAL A 20 -7.34 -56.36 12.72
N TYR A 21 -8.62 -56.02 12.60
CA TYR A 21 -9.12 -55.07 11.58
C TYR A 21 -9.23 -53.60 12.05
N LEU A 22 -8.80 -53.27 13.28
CA LEU A 22 -9.00 -51.93 13.87
C LEU A 22 -7.72 -51.12 14.11
N ILE A 23 -6.57 -51.60 13.65
CA ILE A 23 -5.31 -50.85 13.71
C ILE A 23 -4.95 -50.37 12.30
N THR A 24 -5.82 -49.56 11.70
CA THR A 24 -5.29 -48.65 10.68
C THR A 24 -4.45 -47.63 11.45
N PRO A 25 -3.14 -47.52 11.21
CA PRO A 25 -2.45 -46.33 11.64
C PRO A 25 -3.18 -45.20 10.92
N VAL A 26 -3.97 -44.42 11.66
CA VAL A 26 -4.24 -43.06 11.26
C VAL A 26 -2.84 -42.50 11.06
N LEU A 27 -2.43 -42.34 9.80
CA LEU A 27 -1.34 -41.46 9.47
C LEU A 27 -1.79 -40.15 10.10
N ALA A 28 -1.24 -39.86 11.27
CA ALA A 28 -1.26 -38.52 11.80
C ALA A 28 -0.68 -37.72 10.64
N THR A 29 -1.54 -37.01 9.91
CA THR A 29 -1.12 -35.98 8.99
C THR A 29 -0.27 -35.10 9.86
N GLN A 30 1.05 -35.28 9.77
CA GLN A 30 2.04 -34.45 10.39
C GLN A 30 1.97 -33.14 9.63
N ASP A 31 0.89 -32.42 9.87
CA ASP A 31 0.81 -31.00 10.15
C ASP A 31 1.98 -30.28 9.48
N GLN A 32 1.89 -30.23 8.15
CA GLN A 32 3.01 -29.81 7.32
C GLN A 32 3.30 -28.35 7.65
N PRO A 33 4.50 -28.02 8.14
CA PRO A 33 4.82 -26.65 8.46
C PRO A 33 4.60 -25.78 7.22
N LEU A 34 3.90 -24.64 7.36
CA LEU A 34 3.72 -23.68 6.27
C LEU A 34 5.03 -22.96 5.99
N THR A 35 5.91 -23.70 5.34
CA THR A 35 7.30 -23.35 5.07
C THR A 35 7.68 -23.88 3.69
N ARG A 36 6.77 -23.81 2.71
CA ARG A 36 7.10 -24.27 1.36
C ARG A 36 6.54 -23.34 0.30
N ALA A 37 7.32 -23.17 -0.75
CA ALA A 37 6.85 -22.55 -1.98
C ALA A 37 6.95 -23.55 -3.12
N GLU A 38 5.99 -23.51 -4.02
CA GLU A 38 6.03 -24.21 -5.29
C GLU A 38 6.50 -23.24 -6.37
N VAL A 39 7.40 -23.69 -7.25
CA VAL A 39 7.78 -22.97 -8.46
C VAL A 39 6.61 -23.02 -9.44
N TYR A 40 5.82 -21.94 -9.48
CA TYR A 40 4.61 -21.83 -10.26
C TYR A 40 4.89 -21.56 -11.74
N LYS A 41 5.73 -20.56 -12.04
CA LYS A 41 6.05 -20.14 -13.41
C LYS A 41 7.53 -19.80 -13.53
N LEU A 42 8.12 -20.16 -14.67
CA LEU A 42 9.52 -19.91 -14.99
C LEU A 42 9.64 -19.25 -16.36
N ILE A 43 10.50 -18.25 -16.46
CA ILE A 43 10.90 -17.63 -17.71
C ILE A 43 12.41 -17.80 -17.85
N LYS A 44 12.85 -18.41 -18.97
CA LYS A 44 14.25 -18.68 -19.32
C LYS A 44 15.02 -19.46 -18.24
N VAL A 45 16.14 -18.93 -17.76
CA VAL A 45 17.13 -19.65 -16.95
C VAL A 45 16.94 -19.34 -15.48
N VAL A 46 16.56 -20.36 -14.71
CA VAL A 46 16.39 -20.28 -13.26
C VAL A 46 17.07 -21.50 -12.62
N GLU A 47 17.85 -21.28 -11.58
CA GLU A 47 18.53 -22.31 -10.80
C GLU A 47 17.95 -22.36 -9.37
N LEU A 48 17.88 -23.56 -8.81
CA LEU A 48 17.63 -23.77 -7.38
C LEU A 48 18.96 -23.95 -6.65
N LEU A 49 19.09 -23.24 -5.54
CA LEU A 49 20.19 -23.33 -4.59
C LEU A 49 19.64 -24.01 -3.33
N LEU A 50 19.67 -25.34 -3.33
CA LEU A 50 19.05 -26.17 -2.31
C LEU A 50 19.99 -26.36 -1.11
N GLN A 51 19.43 -26.42 0.10
CA GLN A 51 20.23 -26.65 1.31
C GLN A 51 20.95 -28.01 1.22
N ASN A 52 22.27 -27.99 1.40
CA ASN A 52 23.14 -29.18 1.41
C ASN A 52 23.10 -30.02 0.12
N GLN A 53 22.71 -29.43 -1.02
CA GLN A 53 22.65 -30.11 -2.30
C GLN A 53 23.35 -29.27 -3.38
N THR A 54 23.70 -29.91 -4.49
CA THR A 54 24.26 -29.21 -5.65
C THR A 54 23.19 -28.34 -6.30
N ARG A 55 23.60 -27.15 -6.74
CA ARG A 55 22.71 -26.28 -7.51
C ARG A 55 22.28 -26.98 -8.79
N ARG A 56 21.04 -26.78 -9.20
CA ARG A 56 20.48 -27.37 -10.43
C ARG A 56 19.47 -26.43 -11.09
N PRO A 57 19.18 -26.60 -12.39
CA PRO A 57 18.07 -25.91 -13.03
C PRO A 57 16.73 -26.17 -12.32
N ALA A 58 15.91 -25.14 -12.21
CA ALA A 58 14.56 -25.21 -11.68
C ALA A 58 13.59 -25.78 -12.72
N LYS A 59 12.54 -26.44 -12.24
CA LYS A 59 11.42 -26.95 -13.02
C LYS A 59 10.12 -26.45 -12.42
N ALA A 60 9.08 -26.31 -13.25
CA ALA A 60 7.75 -26.05 -12.74
C ALA A 60 7.34 -27.15 -11.74
N LYS A 61 6.65 -26.76 -10.67
CA LYS A 61 6.27 -27.60 -9.53
C LYS A 61 7.42 -28.09 -8.65
N ASP A 62 8.65 -27.64 -8.86
CA ASP A 62 9.69 -27.82 -7.86
C ASP A 62 9.24 -27.17 -6.54
N VAL A 63 9.51 -27.85 -5.43
CA VAL A 63 9.22 -27.33 -4.10
C VAL A 63 10.51 -26.80 -3.49
N ILE A 64 10.43 -25.61 -2.93
CA ILE A 64 11.49 -24.99 -2.11
C ILE A 64 11.03 -24.94 -0.65
N VAL A 65 11.93 -25.26 0.27
CA VAL A 65 11.74 -25.25 1.73
C VAL A 65 12.66 -24.20 2.37
N PRO A 66 12.54 -23.86 3.67
CA PRO A 66 13.32 -22.77 4.23
C PRO A 66 14.81 -23.07 4.08
N ARG A 67 15.57 -22.00 3.84
CA ARG A 67 17.01 -22.00 3.50
C ARG A 67 17.31 -22.36 2.04
N ASP A 68 16.35 -22.82 1.26
CA ASP A 68 16.53 -22.89 -0.20
C ASP A 68 16.44 -21.48 -0.82
N ALA A 69 17.08 -21.32 -1.97
CA ALA A 69 17.00 -20.10 -2.75
C ALA A 69 16.77 -20.37 -4.25
N VAL A 70 16.24 -19.36 -4.91
CA VAL A 70 16.04 -19.30 -6.35
C VAL A 70 16.97 -18.24 -6.91
N LYS A 71 17.72 -18.60 -7.94
CA LYS A 71 18.59 -17.69 -8.68
C LYS A 71 18.10 -17.55 -10.11
N THR A 72 17.84 -16.33 -10.54
CA THR A 72 17.40 -16.02 -11.90
C THR A 72 18.57 -15.50 -12.75
N GLY A 73 18.63 -15.94 -14.01
CA GLY A 73 19.57 -15.43 -15.02
C GLY A 73 19.16 -14.08 -15.60
N VAL A 74 19.86 -13.66 -16.66
CA VAL A 74 19.53 -12.46 -17.42
C VAL A 74 18.20 -12.66 -18.17
N SER A 75 17.31 -11.68 -18.09
CA SER A 75 15.96 -11.73 -18.67
C SER A 75 15.15 -12.96 -18.27
N SER A 76 15.40 -13.49 -17.07
CA SER A 76 14.69 -14.62 -16.48
C SER A 76 13.74 -14.15 -15.39
N GLU A 77 12.70 -14.93 -15.10
CA GLU A 77 11.78 -14.67 -13.99
C GLU A 77 11.41 -16.01 -13.34
N ALA A 78 11.24 -15.99 -12.02
CA ALA A 78 10.64 -17.10 -11.28
C ALA A 78 9.45 -16.60 -10.46
N GLN A 79 8.31 -17.28 -10.57
CA GLN A 79 7.15 -17.04 -9.72
C GLN A 79 6.99 -18.19 -8.73
N LEU A 80 6.94 -17.86 -7.45
CA LEU A 80 6.89 -18.77 -6.32
C LEU A 80 5.54 -18.61 -5.62
N PHE A 81 4.79 -19.70 -5.54
CA PHE A 81 3.50 -19.73 -4.86
C PHE A 81 3.61 -20.47 -3.53
N PHE A 82 3.45 -19.73 -2.44
CA PHE A 82 3.58 -20.26 -1.09
C PHE A 82 2.29 -20.92 -0.64
N ASN A 83 2.40 -21.89 0.25
CA ASN A 83 1.22 -22.56 0.80
C ASN A 83 0.37 -21.68 1.75
N ASP A 84 0.87 -20.50 2.13
CA ASP A 84 0.09 -19.43 2.78
C ASP A 84 -0.64 -18.53 1.77
N LYS A 85 -0.62 -18.90 0.48
CA LYS A 85 -1.17 -18.19 -0.68
C LYS A 85 -0.40 -16.93 -1.10
N SER A 86 0.74 -16.63 -0.48
CA SER A 86 1.61 -15.54 -0.97
C SER A 86 2.17 -15.87 -2.35
N LEU A 87 2.23 -14.87 -3.23
CA LEU A 87 2.87 -14.98 -4.54
C LEU A 87 4.09 -14.06 -4.57
N ILE A 88 5.26 -14.64 -4.85
CA ILE A 88 6.50 -13.88 -5.01
C ILE A 88 6.97 -14.01 -6.44
N ARG A 89 7.24 -12.88 -7.09
CA ARG A 89 7.83 -12.82 -8.43
C ARG A 89 9.25 -12.29 -8.31
N VAL A 90 10.20 -13.10 -8.70
CA VAL A 90 11.64 -12.82 -8.65
C VAL A 90 12.09 -12.52 -10.08
N ASP A 91 12.53 -11.29 -10.30
CA ASP A 91 12.94 -10.79 -11.62
C ASP A 91 14.37 -11.25 -11.96
N GLN A 92 14.88 -10.85 -13.12
CA GLN A 92 16.19 -11.22 -13.64
C GLN A 92 17.35 -10.87 -12.71
N SER A 93 18.44 -11.65 -12.83
CA SER A 93 19.71 -11.42 -12.12
C SER A 93 19.55 -11.31 -10.60
N SER A 94 18.59 -12.06 -10.04
CA SER A 94 18.23 -12.02 -8.64
C SER A 94 18.60 -13.29 -7.91
N ILE A 95 18.86 -13.18 -6.61
CA ILE A 95 18.98 -14.31 -5.69
C ILE A 95 17.99 -14.07 -4.56
N PHE A 96 16.99 -14.92 -4.48
CA PHE A 96 15.90 -14.85 -3.52
C PHE A 96 15.89 -16.11 -2.66
N ARG A 97 16.03 -15.94 -1.34
CA ARG A 97 15.99 -16.99 -0.34
C ARG A 97 14.82 -16.75 0.58
N PHE A 98 14.26 -17.79 1.19
CA PHE A 98 13.38 -17.58 2.33
C PHE A 98 13.87 -18.38 3.53
N GLU A 99 13.75 -17.77 4.70
CA GLU A 99 14.25 -18.28 5.97
C GLU A 99 13.11 -18.44 6.97
N PRO A 100 13.24 -19.39 7.92
CA PRO A 100 12.28 -19.51 8.99
C PRO A 100 12.47 -18.34 9.96
N GLY A 101 11.40 -17.60 10.23
CA GLY A 101 11.35 -16.64 11.32
C GLY A 101 11.03 -17.32 12.66
N ILE A 102 11.04 -16.51 13.73
CA ILE A 102 10.85 -17.00 15.11
C ILE A 102 9.43 -16.82 15.62
N ARG A 103 8.62 -15.95 14.98
CA ARG A 103 7.23 -15.70 15.40
C ARG A 103 6.33 -16.87 15.03
N ARG A 104 5.38 -17.18 15.91
CA ARG A 104 4.36 -18.22 15.68
C ARG A 104 2.99 -17.60 15.48
N PHE A 105 2.26 -18.01 14.45
CA PHE A 105 0.97 -17.44 14.06
C PHE A 105 -0.18 -18.41 14.28
N GLN A 106 -1.21 -18.00 15.03
CA GLN A 106 -2.43 -18.80 15.21
C GLN A 106 -3.39 -18.56 14.05
N LEU A 107 -3.85 -19.65 13.44
CA LEU A 107 -4.87 -19.61 12.39
C LEU A 107 -6.19 -20.20 12.92
N PRO A 108 -7.37 -19.72 12.45
CA PRO A 108 -8.68 -20.11 12.97
C PRO A 108 -8.94 -21.62 13.07
N ASN A 109 -8.26 -22.45 12.25
CA ASN A 109 -8.46 -23.90 12.20
C ASN A 109 -7.17 -24.68 11.87
N ARG A 110 -5.97 -24.17 12.24
CA ARG A 110 -4.68 -24.84 11.90
C ARG A 110 -3.66 -24.73 13.03
N LEU A 111 -2.57 -25.50 12.89
CA LEU A 111 -1.33 -25.28 13.62
C LEU A 111 -0.90 -23.83 13.68
N ALA A 112 -0.19 -23.51 14.77
CA ALA A 112 0.65 -22.34 14.81
C ALA A 112 1.73 -22.42 13.72
N LEU A 113 1.79 -21.42 12.84
CA LEU A 113 2.78 -21.37 11.76
C LEU A 113 4.01 -20.57 12.15
N ASN A 114 5.18 -20.99 11.70
CA ASN A 114 6.35 -20.13 11.82
C ASN A 114 6.26 -19.01 10.77
N GLU A 115 6.73 -17.84 11.18
CA GLU A 115 6.98 -16.72 10.29
C GLU A 115 7.87 -17.12 9.11
N MET A 116 7.63 -16.48 7.96
CA MET A 116 8.54 -16.52 6.83
C MET A 116 9.24 -15.18 6.67
N ILE A 117 10.56 -15.23 6.53
CA ILE A 117 11.41 -14.08 6.22
C ILE A 117 11.93 -14.25 4.79
N PHE A 118 11.73 -13.25 3.95
CA PHE A 118 12.14 -13.27 2.56
C PHE A 118 13.46 -12.52 2.39
N LYS A 119 14.56 -13.20 2.08
CA LYS A 119 15.86 -12.59 1.85
C LYS A 119 16.10 -12.34 0.37
N LEU A 120 16.34 -11.09 0.00
CA LEU A 120 16.77 -10.69 -1.33
C LEU A 120 18.25 -10.32 -1.29
N GLU A 121 19.11 -11.25 -1.70
CA GLU A 121 20.57 -11.07 -1.68
C GLU A 121 21.06 -10.14 -2.81
N ASN A 122 20.34 -10.11 -3.94
CA ASN A 122 20.54 -9.18 -5.06
C ASN A 122 19.33 -9.23 -6.00
N GLY A 123 19.12 -8.17 -6.78
CA GLY A 123 18.16 -8.12 -7.89
C GLY A 123 16.83 -7.50 -7.49
N THR A 124 15.71 -8.09 -7.91
CA THR A 124 14.38 -7.51 -7.71
C THR A 124 13.34 -8.58 -7.40
N ALA A 125 12.48 -8.30 -6.43
CA ALA A 125 11.36 -9.16 -6.08
C ALA A 125 10.08 -8.34 -5.84
N LEU A 126 8.96 -8.85 -6.32
CA LEU A 126 7.62 -8.40 -5.95
C LEU A 126 7.00 -9.42 -5.01
N ILE A 127 6.59 -8.97 -3.83
CA ILE A 127 5.95 -9.79 -2.80
C ILE A 127 4.48 -9.40 -2.74
N LEU A 128 3.60 -10.37 -3.00
CA LEU A 128 2.15 -10.23 -2.90
C LEU A 128 1.66 -11.13 -1.76
N SER A 129 1.22 -10.51 -0.68
CA SER A 129 0.77 -11.20 0.53
C SER A 129 -0.73 -11.01 0.70
N PRO A 130 -1.58 -12.03 0.45
CA PRO A 130 -3.00 -11.93 0.76
C PRO A 130 -3.28 -11.91 2.28
N PRO A 131 -4.52 -11.62 2.72
CA PRO A 131 -4.93 -11.81 4.10
C PRO A 131 -4.69 -13.26 4.53
N GLY A 132 -4.22 -13.46 5.75
CA GLY A 132 -3.83 -14.77 6.27
C GLY A 132 -2.35 -15.13 6.07
N SER A 133 -1.59 -14.36 5.27
CA SER A 133 -0.15 -14.57 5.08
C SER A 133 0.66 -14.40 6.38
N VAL A 134 1.74 -15.18 6.45
CA VAL A 134 2.71 -15.17 7.58
C VAL A 134 4.12 -14.76 7.14
N GLY A 135 4.30 -14.46 5.85
CA GLY A 135 5.46 -13.72 5.36
C GLY A 135 5.36 -12.27 5.78
N THR A 136 6.12 -11.86 6.79
CA THR A 136 5.95 -10.52 7.38
C THR A 136 7.14 -9.59 7.15
N GLN A 137 8.24 -10.12 6.62
CA GLN A 137 9.48 -9.39 6.49
C GLN A 137 10.20 -9.74 5.19
N VAL A 138 10.74 -8.73 4.54
CA VAL A 138 11.78 -8.85 3.52
C VAL A 138 13.08 -8.32 4.11
N GLU A 139 14.19 -9.00 3.88
CA GLU A 139 15.51 -8.59 4.31
C GLU A 139 16.43 -8.44 3.11
N THR A 140 17.22 -7.38 3.12
CA THR A 140 18.40 -7.22 2.27
C THR A 140 19.62 -7.10 3.18
N PRO A 141 20.86 -7.25 2.65
CA PRO A 141 22.07 -7.11 3.46
C PRO A 141 22.15 -5.83 4.31
N GLU A 142 21.44 -4.77 3.93
CA GLU A 142 21.47 -3.45 4.57
C GLU A 142 20.16 -3.01 5.22
N SER A 143 19.05 -3.75 5.05
CA SER A 143 17.74 -3.27 5.50
C SER A 143 16.76 -4.38 5.89
N LYS A 144 15.80 -4.01 6.73
CA LYS A 144 14.63 -4.82 7.05
C LYS A 144 13.38 -4.09 6.57
N ILE A 145 12.50 -4.81 5.90
CA ILE A 145 11.22 -4.33 5.40
C ILE A 145 10.13 -5.17 6.02
N SER A 146 9.45 -4.65 7.03
CA SER A 146 8.23 -5.25 7.55
C SER A 146 7.09 -4.94 6.59
N ILE A 147 6.39 -5.96 6.10
CA ILE A 147 5.30 -5.81 5.10
C ILE A 147 3.90 -5.92 5.70
N LEU A 148 3.79 -6.37 6.95
CA LEU A 148 2.56 -6.38 7.76
C LEU A 148 2.87 -6.34 9.26
N ALA A 149 1.97 -5.78 10.07
CA ALA A 149 2.11 -5.78 11.52
C ALA A 149 1.64 -7.12 12.10
N ALA A 150 2.54 -7.85 12.73
CA ALA A 150 2.16 -9.01 13.53
C ALA A 150 1.51 -8.53 14.84
N VAL A 151 0.25 -8.89 15.05
CA VAL A 151 -0.52 -8.52 16.25
C VAL A 151 -0.50 -9.69 17.23
N PRO A 152 -0.04 -9.53 18.48
CA PRO A 152 -0.12 -10.61 19.46
C PRO A 152 -1.58 -10.98 19.73
N VAL A 153 -1.86 -12.27 19.84
CA VAL A 153 -3.17 -12.79 20.24
C VAL A 153 -3.31 -12.53 21.74
N ASN A 154 -4.01 -11.45 22.11
CA ASN A 154 -4.38 -11.22 23.49
C ASN A 154 -5.49 -12.22 23.84
N ASN A 155 -5.26 -13.08 24.85
CA ASN A 155 -6.25 -13.99 25.42
C ASN A 155 -7.42 -13.20 26.04
N SER A 156 -8.29 -12.66 25.21
CA SER A 156 -9.58 -12.07 25.58
C SER A 156 -10.67 -12.88 24.90
N SER A 157 -11.02 -13.97 25.58
CA SER A 157 -12.17 -14.87 25.47
C SER A 157 -13.26 -14.55 24.42
N PRO A 158 -13.70 -15.55 23.64
CA PRO A 158 -15.11 -15.82 23.45
C PRO A 158 -15.53 -16.91 24.44
N ASN A 159 -16.49 -16.58 25.30
CA ASN A 159 -17.18 -17.47 26.23
C ASN A 159 -17.26 -18.93 25.74
N ASN A 160 -16.52 -19.83 26.38
CA ASN A 160 -16.83 -21.25 26.49
C ASN A 160 -16.14 -21.77 27.76
N ASN A 161 -16.95 -22.03 28.79
CA ASN A 161 -16.53 -22.74 29.99
C ASN A 161 -16.00 -24.13 29.60
N LEU A 162 -14.69 -24.34 29.66
CA LEU A 162 -14.08 -25.63 29.91
C LEU A 162 -12.79 -25.40 30.74
N ASP A 163 -12.93 -25.64 32.03
CA ASP A 163 -11.92 -26.02 33.03
C ASP A 163 -10.64 -25.17 33.17
N LEU A 164 -10.80 -24.00 33.79
CA LEU A 164 -9.76 -23.35 34.59
C LEU A 164 -9.79 -23.89 36.03
N ALA A 165 -9.27 -25.10 36.24
CA ALA A 165 -8.88 -25.57 37.55
C ALA A 165 -7.44 -26.11 37.45
N ASN A 166 -6.54 -25.56 38.27
CA ASN A 166 -5.12 -25.93 38.44
C ASN A 166 -4.05 -25.14 37.67
N ALA A 167 -4.12 -23.80 37.66
CA ALA A 167 -2.95 -22.97 37.34
C ALA A 167 -2.72 -21.85 38.37
N GLN A 168 -2.91 -22.14 39.65
CA GLN A 168 -2.33 -21.35 40.73
C GLN A 168 -1.44 -22.26 41.57
N ASN A 169 -0.14 -22.25 41.23
CA ASN A 169 1.02 -22.48 42.09
C ASN A 169 2.14 -23.14 41.29
N ASN A 170 2.93 -22.31 40.60
CA ASN A 170 4.38 -22.53 40.47
C ASN A 170 5.05 -21.25 39.96
N LYS A 171 5.59 -20.46 40.88
CA LYS A 171 6.70 -19.55 40.58
C LYS A 171 7.97 -20.39 40.68
N LEU A 172 8.60 -20.73 39.56
CA LEU A 172 10.04 -20.97 39.41
C LEU A 172 10.38 -21.20 37.91
N GLY A 173 11.29 -20.40 37.35
CA GLY A 173 12.12 -20.77 36.19
C GLY A 173 11.54 -20.70 34.77
N GLN A 174 12.07 -19.76 33.97
CA GLN A 174 12.36 -19.88 32.53
C GLN A 174 11.33 -20.58 31.61
N SER A 175 10.43 -19.78 31.05
CA SER A 175 10.29 -19.58 29.60
C SER A 175 9.16 -18.57 29.42
N SER A 176 9.44 -17.42 28.81
CA SER A 176 8.35 -16.57 28.34
C SER A 176 7.48 -17.44 27.42
N PRO A 177 6.15 -17.55 27.63
CA PRO A 177 5.32 -18.27 26.69
C PRO A 177 5.56 -17.66 25.31
N MET A 178 5.88 -18.50 24.31
CA MET A 178 6.06 -18.02 22.93
C MET A 178 4.81 -17.26 22.53
N ALA A 179 4.92 -15.95 22.34
CA ALA A 179 3.80 -15.13 21.94
C ALA A 179 3.24 -15.64 20.61
N LEU A 180 1.93 -15.89 20.58
CA LEU A 180 1.20 -16.20 19.35
C LEU A 180 0.75 -14.90 18.70
N TYR A 181 0.81 -14.86 17.38
CA TYR A 181 0.44 -13.72 16.56
C TYR A 181 -0.75 -14.06 15.66
N ALA A 182 -1.59 -13.06 15.36
CA ALA A 182 -2.59 -13.17 14.31
C ALA A 182 -1.94 -12.86 12.95
N PRO A 183 -2.33 -13.57 11.87
CA PRO A 183 -1.84 -13.27 10.53
C PRO A 183 -2.38 -11.91 10.03
N ALA A 184 -1.87 -11.44 8.91
CA ALA A 184 -2.36 -10.21 8.30
C ALA A 184 -3.86 -10.25 8.02
N SER A 185 -4.56 -9.18 8.41
CA SER A 185 -5.99 -8.99 8.11
C SER A 185 -6.23 -8.31 6.76
N LYS A 186 -5.22 -7.68 6.17
CA LYS A 186 -5.26 -7.00 4.88
C LYS A 186 -4.18 -7.53 3.95
N ALA A 187 -4.45 -7.47 2.65
CA ALA A 187 -3.45 -7.80 1.65
C ALA A 187 -2.37 -6.71 1.57
N SER A 188 -1.15 -7.08 1.23
CA SER A 188 -0.01 -6.19 1.05
C SER A 188 0.71 -6.51 -0.26
N ALA A 189 1.21 -5.49 -0.95
CA ALA A 189 2.09 -5.65 -2.11
C ALA A 189 3.27 -4.69 -2.02
N VAL A 190 4.48 -5.24 -2.09
CA VAL A 190 5.75 -4.50 -1.99
C VAL A 190 6.71 -5.01 -3.05
N MET A 191 7.33 -4.08 -3.77
CA MET A 191 8.43 -4.38 -4.68
C MET A 191 9.74 -3.90 -4.07
N VAL A 192 10.74 -4.78 -4.03
CA VAL A 192 12.07 -4.50 -3.47
C VAL A 192 13.09 -4.69 -4.58
N ILE A 193 13.94 -3.68 -4.78
CA ILE A 193 15.07 -3.70 -5.71
C ILE A 193 16.32 -3.57 -4.86
N HIS A 194 17.20 -4.56 -4.88
CA HIS A 194 18.47 -4.51 -4.19
C HIS A 194 19.65 -4.65 -5.17
N ASN A 195 20.63 -3.76 -5.03
CA ASN A 195 21.89 -3.83 -5.75
C ASN A 195 23.03 -4.00 -4.76
N ALA A 196 23.54 -5.23 -4.67
CA ALA A 196 24.62 -5.58 -3.75
C ALA A 196 25.93 -4.83 -4.05
N ALA A 197 26.24 -4.56 -5.33
CA ALA A 197 27.45 -3.83 -5.71
C ALA A 197 27.43 -2.36 -5.27
N ARG A 198 26.24 -1.78 -5.09
CA ARG A 198 26.05 -0.38 -4.68
C ARG A 198 25.54 -0.23 -3.25
N ASN A 199 25.34 -1.34 -2.53
CA ASN A 199 24.71 -1.38 -1.21
C ASN A 199 23.46 -0.50 -1.14
N ASN A 200 22.59 -0.67 -2.12
CA ASN A 200 21.40 0.17 -2.28
C ASN A 200 20.16 -0.70 -2.45
N THR A 201 19.20 -0.50 -1.56
CA THR A 201 17.86 -1.10 -1.64
C THR A 201 16.84 0.00 -1.89
N GLN A 202 16.01 -0.15 -2.91
CA GLN A 202 14.83 0.67 -3.14
C GLN A 202 13.58 -0.16 -2.85
N VAL A 203 12.69 0.38 -2.03
CA VAL A 203 11.43 -0.29 -1.64
C VAL A 203 10.26 0.53 -2.14
N PHE A 204 9.36 -0.07 -2.92
CA PHE A 204 8.13 0.55 -3.42
C PHE A 204 6.91 -0.10 -2.75
N ALA A 205 6.12 0.70 -2.04
CA ALA A 205 4.84 0.28 -1.52
C ALA A 205 3.76 0.39 -2.61
N LEU A 206 3.08 -0.72 -2.91
CA LEU A 206 2.02 -0.77 -3.92
C LEU A 206 0.61 -0.83 -3.29
N THR A 207 0.54 -0.98 -1.97
CA THR A 207 -0.68 -0.97 -1.17
C THR A 207 -0.52 -0.03 0.01
N ASP A 208 -1.62 0.49 0.52
CA ASP A 208 -1.63 1.07 1.87
C ASP A 208 -1.66 -0.09 2.87
N GLY A 209 -0.73 -0.09 3.83
CA GLY A 209 -0.61 -1.17 4.81
C GLY A 209 0.48 -0.88 5.83
N ASP A 210 0.73 -1.84 6.72
CA ASP A 210 1.81 -1.77 7.70
C ASP A 210 3.17 -2.10 7.05
N ILE A 211 3.55 -1.28 6.06
CA ILE A 211 4.82 -1.38 5.36
C ILE A 211 5.81 -0.43 6.05
N LYS A 212 6.79 -1.00 6.75
CA LYS A 212 7.82 -0.26 7.50
C LYS A 212 9.19 -0.68 7.05
N ILE A 213 10.04 0.28 6.75
CA ILE A 213 11.42 0.07 6.34
C ILE A 213 12.31 0.59 7.45
N SER A 214 13.23 -0.24 7.90
CA SER A 214 14.22 0.12 8.91
C SER A 214 15.64 -0.22 8.47
N ASP A 215 16.60 0.46 9.08
CA ASP A 215 17.97 -0.05 9.09
C ASP A 215 18.04 -1.36 9.89
N LEU A 216 19.12 -2.12 9.73
CA LEU A 216 19.29 -3.43 10.41
C LEU A 216 19.20 -3.34 11.94
N GLN A 217 19.56 -2.20 12.51
CA GLN A 217 19.57 -1.93 13.95
C GLN A 217 18.25 -1.33 14.43
N GLU A 218 17.29 -1.14 13.52
CA GLU A 218 15.97 -0.54 13.76
C GLU A 218 16.02 0.87 14.38
N LYS A 219 17.15 1.59 14.18
CA LYS A 219 17.35 2.94 14.73
C LYS A 219 16.49 3.97 14.03
N LYS A 220 16.39 3.88 12.71
CA LYS A 220 15.49 4.68 11.89
C LYS A 220 14.49 3.77 11.20
N THR A 221 13.21 4.05 11.41
CA THR A 221 12.09 3.37 10.76
C THR A 221 11.20 4.38 10.06
N VAL A 222 10.82 4.09 8.82
CA VAL A 222 9.85 4.87 8.04
C VAL A 222 8.69 3.99 7.62
N ALA A 223 7.47 4.51 7.68
CA ALA A 223 6.29 3.84 7.16
C ALA A 223 5.99 4.34 5.74
N LEU A 224 5.55 3.47 4.86
CA LEU A 224 5.14 3.81 3.50
C LEU A 224 3.65 3.60 3.28
N GLN A 225 3.06 4.51 2.52
CA GLN A 225 1.75 4.36 1.91
C GLN A 225 1.90 3.90 0.45
N GLY A 226 0.85 3.33 -0.14
CA GLY A 226 0.92 2.88 -1.52
C GLY A 226 1.15 4.05 -2.48
N GLY A 227 2.14 3.93 -3.38
CA GLY A 227 2.64 5.03 -4.19
C GLY A 227 3.85 5.76 -3.58
N GLN A 228 4.35 5.30 -2.43
CA GLN A 228 5.57 5.82 -1.81
C GLN A 228 6.74 4.84 -1.91
N THR A 229 7.93 5.41 -1.96
CA THR A 229 9.18 4.67 -2.09
C THR A 229 10.26 5.24 -1.17
N VAL A 230 11.20 4.41 -0.74
CA VAL A 230 12.37 4.85 0.01
C VAL A 230 13.60 4.05 -0.38
N ALA A 231 14.73 4.73 -0.43
CA ALA A 231 16.05 4.12 -0.61
C ALA A 231 16.70 3.85 0.75
N VAL A 232 17.37 2.72 0.89
CA VAL A 232 18.33 2.44 1.96
C VAL A 232 19.69 2.30 1.30
N LYS A 233 20.60 3.23 1.60
CA LYS A 233 21.94 3.27 1.00
C LYS A 233 22.99 3.12 2.09
N ASN A 234 23.87 2.13 1.96
CA ASN A 234 24.87 1.81 2.98
C ASN A 234 24.27 1.65 4.38
N GLY A 235 23.10 1.02 4.48
CA GLY A 235 22.37 0.81 5.75
C GLY A 235 21.67 2.05 6.31
N VAL A 236 21.70 3.19 5.61
CA VAL A 236 21.02 4.42 6.04
C VAL A 236 19.70 4.57 5.30
N VAL A 237 18.59 4.58 6.05
CA VAL A 237 17.26 4.83 5.50
C VAL A 237 17.14 6.28 5.04
N GLY A 238 16.75 6.48 3.79
CA GLY A 238 16.59 7.79 3.15
C GLY A 238 15.31 8.54 3.56
N THR A 239 14.86 9.42 2.68
CA THR A 239 13.58 10.12 2.78
C THR A 239 12.53 9.41 1.95
N VAL A 240 11.30 9.40 2.42
CA VAL A 240 10.16 8.89 1.65
C VAL A 240 9.91 9.81 0.45
N GLN A 241 9.67 9.22 -0.71
CA GLN A 241 9.35 9.90 -1.96
C GLN A 241 8.05 9.34 -2.55
N GLU A 242 7.32 10.14 -3.31
CA GLU A 242 6.15 9.70 -4.08
C GLU A 242 6.59 9.25 -5.48
N PHE A 243 5.93 8.24 -6.05
CA PHE A 243 6.07 7.83 -7.44
C PHE A 243 4.69 7.61 -8.07
N ASP A 244 4.53 7.83 -9.38
CA ASP A 244 3.23 7.59 -10.04
C ASP A 244 2.88 6.09 -10.05
N LEU A 245 1.97 5.69 -9.16
CA LEU A 245 1.54 4.29 -9.02
C LEU A 245 0.78 3.80 -10.26
N LYS A 246 0.05 4.68 -10.94
CA LYS A 246 -0.67 4.34 -12.19
C LYS A 246 0.32 4.04 -13.29
N GLY A 247 1.33 4.90 -13.47
CA GLY A 247 2.42 4.71 -14.40
C GLY A 247 3.21 3.45 -14.09
N PHE A 248 3.49 3.20 -12.80
CA PHE A 248 4.21 2.01 -12.34
C PHE A 248 3.56 0.71 -12.80
N TYR A 249 2.23 0.56 -12.63
CA TYR A 249 1.52 -0.63 -13.08
C TYR A 249 1.51 -0.86 -14.60
N LYS A 250 1.71 0.22 -15.38
CA LYS A 250 1.79 0.13 -16.83
C LYS A 250 3.19 -0.23 -17.32
N LEU A 251 4.21 0.24 -16.62
CA LEU A 251 5.61 0.13 -17.05
C LEU A 251 6.30 -1.13 -16.50
N ILE A 252 5.92 -1.58 -15.30
CA ILE A 252 6.61 -2.67 -14.62
C ILE A 252 5.86 -3.98 -14.83
N ASN A 253 6.36 -4.81 -15.76
CA ASN A 253 5.80 -6.13 -16.08
C ASN A 253 5.67 -7.04 -14.86
N LEU A 254 6.57 -6.92 -13.90
CA LEU A 254 6.51 -7.71 -12.66
C LEU A 254 5.18 -7.50 -11.91
N THR A 255 4.50 -6.37 -12.11
CA THR A 255 3.20 -6.03 -11.49
C THR A 255 1.97 -6.45 -12.31
N SER A 256 2.12 -7.27 -13.36
CA SER A 256 0.98 -7.72 -14.18
C SER A 256 -0.10 -8.43 -13.34
N GLY A 257 -1.35 -8.02 -13.50
CA GLY A 257 -2.53 -8.59 -12.83
C GLY A 257 -2.99 -7.82 -11.59
N ILE A 258 -2.18 -6.90 -11.04
CA ILE A 258 -2.57 -6.11 -9.86
C ILE A 258 -2.97 -4.66 -10.19
N GLY A 259 -2.65 -4.14 -11.38
CA GLY A 259 -2.98 -2.77 -11.81
C GLY A 259 -4.32 -2.61 -12.56
N PRO A 260 -4.92 -1.42 -12.63
CA PRO A 260 -6.25 -1.20 -13.24
C PRO A 260 -6.34 -1.71 -14.69
N GLY A 261 -7.47 -2.34 -15.06
CA GLY A 261 -7.71 -2.85 -16.42
C GLY A 261 -6.95 -4.14 -16.82
N GLN A 262 -6.41 -4.87 -15.84
CA GLN A 262 -5.61 -6.09 -16.05
C GLN A 262 -6.38 -7.39 -15.75
N GLU A 263 -7.71 -7.36 -15.70
CA GLU A 263 -8.57 -8.51 -15.42
C GLU A 263 -8.30 -9.68 -16.37
N ASN A 264 -8.07 -9.39 -17.66
CA ASN A 264 -7.75 -10.39 -18.67
C ASN A 264 -6.41 -11.10 -18.41
N LEU A 265 -5.45 -10.44 -17.74
CA LEU A 265 -4.18 -11.07 -17.36
C LEU A 265 -4.40 -12.02 -16.17
N VAL A 266 -5.26 -11.63 -15.22
CA VAL A 266 -5.62 -12.49 -14.08
C VAL A 266 -6.34 -13.75 -14.58
N ALA A 267 -7.28 -13.62 -15.51
CA ALA A 267 -8.05 -14.75 -16.05
C ALA A 267 -7.19 -15.84 -16.72
N GLN A 268 -5.95 -15.54 -17.10
CA GLN A 268 -5.00 -16.50 -17.69
C GLN A 268 -4.24 -17.34 -16.65
N GLU A 269 -4.30 -16.95 -15.37
CA GLU A 269 -3.58 -17.65 -14.30
C GLU A 269 -4.40 -18.83 -13.74
N SER A 270 -3.74 -19.73 -13.00
CA SER A 270 -4.43 -20.82 -12.30
C SER A 270 -5.42 -20.30 -11.24
N PRO A 271 -6.49 -21.05 -10.90
CA PRO A 271 -7.50 -20.58 -9.94
C PRO A 271 -6.95 -20.14 -8.59
N GLN A 272 -5.92 -20.81 -8.07
CA GLN A 272 -5.29 -20.46 -6.80
C GLN A 272 -4.53 -19.12 -6.89
N VAL A 273 -3.86 -18.86 -8.00
CA VAL A 273 -3.15 -17.60 -8.24
C VAL A 273 -4.13 -16.46 -8.53
N GLN A 274 -5.25 -16.75 -9.21
CA GLN A 274 -6.34 -15.78 -9.40
C GLN A 274 -6.89 -15.29 -8.06
N GLU A 275 -7.10 -16.18 -7.09
CA GLU A 275 -7.56 -15.82 -5.75
C GLU A 275 -6.62 -14.81 -5.08
N THR A 276 -5.31 -15.09 -5.10
CA THR A 276 -4.29 -14.19 -4.55
C THR A 276 -4.27 -12.85 -5.27
N LEU A 277 -4.23 -12.85 -6.61
CA LEU A 277 -4.18 -11.63 -7.40
C LEU A 277 -5.42 -10.76 -7.19
N ASN A 278 -6.62 -11.35 -7.20
CA ASN A 278 -7.86 -10.62 -6.98
C ASN A 278 -7.91 -9.99 -5.59
N THR A 279 -7.46 -10.70 -4.56
CA THR A 279 -7.48 -10.20 -3.18
C THR A 279 -6.49 -9.05 -2.99
N VAL A 280 -5.28 -9.17 -3.53
CA VAL A 280 -4.26 -8.12 -3.49
C VAL A 280 -4.68 -6.92 -4.35
N ARG A 281 -5.29 -7.17 -5.51
CA ARG A 281 -5.80 -6.15 -6.43
C ARG A 281 -6.73 -5.16 -5.73
N ILE A 282 -7.63 -5.63 -4.86
CA ILE A 282 -8.53 -4.76 -4.08
C ILE A 282 -7.74 -3.67 -3.34
N GLN A 283 -6.65 -4.05 -2.66
CA GLN A 283 -5.83 -3.12 -1.89
C GLN A 283 -4.97 -2.22 -2.78
N THR A 284 -4.43 -2.74 -3.88
CA THR A 284 -3.64 -1.93 -4.82
C THR A 284 -4.48 -0.85 -5.53
N LEU A 285 -5.72 -1.17 -5.89
CA LEU A 285 -6.66 -0.19 -6.46
C LEU A 285 -7.13 0.82 -5.41
N ALA A 286 -7.30 0.41 -4.15
CA ALA A 286 -7.58 1.34 -3.05
C ALA A 286 -6.41 2.31 -2.84
N ALA A 287 -5.18 1.81 -2.82
CA ALA A 287 -3.97 2.61 -2.71
C ALA A 287 -3.82 3.62 -3.86
N LEU A 288 -4.11 3.20 -5.09
CA LEU A 288 -4.11 4.11 -6.25
C LEU A 288 -5.12 5.26 -6.10
N ARG A 289 -6.34 4.96 -5.62
CA ARG A 289 -7.34 5.99 -5.32
C ARG A 289 -6.87 6.92 -4.20
N ASN A 290 -6.23 6.38 -3.17
CA ASN A 290 -5.72 7.16 -2.05
C ASN A 290 -4.55 8.05 -2.47
N GLN A 291 -3.63 7.57 -3.31
CA GLN A 291 -2.58 8.40 -3.88
C GLN A 291 -3.16 9.53 -4.73
N THR A 292 -4.14 9.23 -5.58
CA THR A 292 -4.82 10.26 -6.40
C THR A 292 -5.40 11.35 -5.49
N LYS A 293 -6.08 10.96 -4.39
CA LYS A 293 -6.59 11.90 -3.39
C LYS A 293 -5.49 12.68 -2.67
N ARG A 294 -4.33 12.07 -2.36
CA ARG A 294 -3.19 12.75 -1.73
C ARG A 294 -2.55 13.76 -2.66
N ILE A 295 -2.40 13.44 -3.95
CA ILE A 295 -1.85 14.35 -4.96
C ILE A 295 -2.84 15.46 -5.29
N GLU A 296 -4.13 15.16 -5.41
CA GLU A 296 -5.18 16.17 -5.54
C GLU A 296 -5.26 17.05 -4.28
N GLY A 297 -5.11 16.47 -3.10
CA GLY A 297 -5.04 17.18 -1.83
C GLY A 297 -3.82 18.08 -1.77
N PHE A 298 -2.64 17.58 -2.14
CA PHE A 298 -1.41 18.37 -2.21
C PHE A 298 -1.49 19.47 -3.24
N THR A 299 -2.00 19.22 -4.44
CA THR A 299 -2.20 20.29 -5.44
C THR A 299 -3.22 21.29 -4.92
N LYS A 300 -4.31 20.88 -4.27
CA LYS A 300 -5.25 21.80 -3.62
C LYS A 300 -4.61 22.60 -2.48
N THR A 301 -3.77 21.98 -1.64
CA THR A 301 -3.12 22.61 -0.48
C THR A 301 -1.92 23.48 -0.89
N PHE A 302 -1.05 23.00 -1.76
CA PHE A 302 0.05 23.76 -2.35
C PHE A 302 -0.47 24.93 -3.17
N LEU A 303 -1.50 24.72 -4.00
CA LEU A 303 -2.14 25.83 -4.69
C LEU A 303 -2.87 26.73 -3.69
N SER A 304 -3.50 26.21 -2.62
CA SER A 304 -4.09 27.08 -1.59
C SER A 304 -3.04 27.85 -0.78
N ASP A 305 -1.86 27.32 -0.53
CA ASP A 305 -0.79 27.98 0.25
C ASP A 305 0.02 28.94 -0.63
N ALA A 306 0.25 28.56 -1.89
CA ALA A 306 0.85 29.42 -2.90
C ALA A 306 -0.07 30.58 -3.29
N LEU A 307 -1.40 30.39 -3.24
CA LEU A 307 -2.40 31.41 -3.57
C LEU A 307 -2.96 32.15 -2.33
N ASN A 308 -2.95 31.54 -1.15
CA ASN A 308 -3.50 32.07 0.11
C ASN A 308 -2.47 31.96 1.25
N GLY A 309 -1.43 32.80 1.25
CA GLY A 309 -0.63 33.00 2.45
C GLY A 309 -1.55 33.40 3.61
N THR A 310 -1.99 32.43 4.41
CA THR A 310 -2.99 32.67 5.45
C THR A 310 -2.22 33.05 6.70
N GLU A 311 -2.32 34.33 7.04
CA GLU A 311 -1.99 34.87 8.35
C GLU A 311 -2.72 34.06 9.42
N GLY A 312 -1.98 33.59 10.44
CA GLY A 312 -2.58 32.88 11.55
C GLY A 312 -1.66 32.01 12.40
N ASP A 313 -0.36 32.34 12.52
CA ASP A 313 0.35 31.97 13.75
C ASP A 313 1.52 32.93 14.01
N LEU A 314 1.71 33.28 15.28
CA LEU A 314 2.61 34.33 15.76
C LEU A 314 4.07 33.93 15.58
N ASN A 315 4.64 34.16 14.39
CA ASN A 315 6.09 34.27 14.20
C ASN A 315 6.43 35.07 12.93
N PRO A 316 7.32 36.07 12.99
CA PRO A 316 7.65 36.91 11.84
C PRO A 316 8.61 36.15 10.92
N ARG A 317 8.07 35.49 9.90
CA ARG A 317 8.82 35.17 8.67
C ARG A 317 8.25 35.96 7.50
N PRO A 318 9.09 36.45 6.58
CA PRO A 318 8.71 37.52 5.67
C PRO A 318 7.67 37.04 4.63
N ARG A 319 6.50 37.71 4.67
CA ARG A 319 5.43 37.84 3.68
C ARG A 319 5.60 37.06 2.36
N THR A 320 4.68 36.15 2.09
CA THR A 320 4.41 35.63 0.74
C THR A 320 3.06 36.13 0.24
N SER A 321 3.04 37.34 -0.32
CA SER A 321 2.05 37.70 -1.34
C SER A 321 2.45 37.06 -2.66
N VAL A 322 1.48 36.62 -3.47
CA VAL A 322 1.72 36.35 -4.90
C VAL A 322 2.19 37.66 -5.51
N ARG A 323 3.48 37.77 -5.84
CA ARG A 323 3.99 38.95 -6.53
C ARG A 323 3.61 38.82 -8.00
N ILE A 324 2.61 39.61 -8.41
CA ILE A 324 2.27 39.81 -9.82
C ILE A 324 3.32 40.74 -10.41
N ASN A 325 4.08 40.25 -11.39
CA ASN A 325 4.99 41.10 -12.15
C ASN A 325 4.20 41.92 -13.16
N ASN A 326 4.50 43.21 -13.23
CA ASN A 326 3.87 44.20 -14.12
C ASN A 326 2.32 44.22 -14.02
N PRO A 327 1.75 44.44 -12.83
CA PRO A 327 0.31 44.34 -12.63
C PRO A 327 -0.42 45.46 -13.39
N GLN A 328 -1.42 45.08 -14.19
CA GLN A 328 -2.40 45.99 -14.77
C GLN A 328 -3.70 45.86 -13.97
N VAL A 329 -4.02 46.89 -13.20
CA VAL A 329 -5.20 46.91 -12.33
C VAL A 329 -6.32 47.71 -12.99
N THR A 330 -7.48 47.09 -13.13
CA THR A 330 -8.70 47.73 -13.61
C THR A 330 -9.74 47.73 -12.50
N THR A 331 -10.22 48.88 -12.06
CA THR A 331 -11.31 48.99 -11.08
C THR A 331 -12.67 48.88 -11.76
N GLY A 332 -13.70 48.49 -11.01
CA GLY A 332 -15.03 48.33 -11.57
C GLY A 332 -16.07 47.96 -10.53
N THR A 333 -17.27 47.67 -11.02
CA THR A 333 -18.40 47.24 -10.20
C THR A 333 -18.65 45.76 -10.41
N PHE A 334 -18.67 45.02 -9.31
CA PHE A 334 -18.98 43.60 -9.26
C PHE A 334 -20.47 43.39 -8.91
N PHE A 335 -21.15 42.55 -9.69
CA PHE A 335 -22.54 42.15 -9.47
C PHE A 335 -22.64 40.63 -9.38
N ARG A 336 -23.11 40.11 -8.24
CA ARG A 336 -23.58 38.72 -8.18
C ARG A 336 -24.96 38.64 -8.86
N ARG A 337 -25.11 37.70 -9.78
CA ARG A 337 -26.39 37.35 -10.42
C ARG A 337 -26.98 36.14 -9.69
N GLU A 338 -27.77 35.35 -10.38
CA GLU A 338 -28.36 34.13 -9.84
C GLU A 338 -27.33 33.02 -9.64
N GLY A 339 -27.35 32.41 -8.45
CA GLY A 339 -26.49 31.29 -8.07
C GLY A 339 -24.99 31.61 -8.06
N ASN A 340 -24.25 30.89 -8.90
CA ASN A 340 -22.79 30.85 -8.96
C ASN A 340 -22.19 31.75 -10.05
N VAL A 341 -22.98 32.70 -10.56
CA VAL A 341 -22.61 33.57 -11.68
C VAL A 341 -22.56 35.03 -11.23
N ALA A 342 -21.58 35.75 -11.75
CA ALA A 342 -21.36 37.15 -11.48
C ALA A 342 -20.83 37.89 -12.72
N THR A 343 -20.85 39.21 -12.64
CA THR A 343 -20.38 40.10 -13.70
C THR A 343 -19.52 41.19 -13.09
N PHE A 344 -18.35 41.44 -13.68
CA PHE A 344 -17.54 42.61 -13.36
C PHE A 344 -17.63 43.60 -14.50
N ILE A 345 -17.99 44.84 -14.19
CA ILE A 345 -18.15 45.94 -15.14
C ILE A 345 -16.97 46.89 -14.93
N PRO A 346 -15.98 46.94 -15.83
CA PRO A 346 -14.83 47.82 -15.70
C PRO A 346 -15.22 49.30 -15.76
N ASP A 347 -14.64 50.13 -14.88
CA ASP A 347 -14.85 51.59 -14.89
C ASP A 347 -14.35 52.22 -16.22
N ASN A 348 -13.33 51.62 -16.84
CA ASN A 348 -12.72 52.10 -18.09
C ASN A 348 -13.42 51.59 -19.36
N ASN A 349 -14.31 50.61 -19.27
CA ASN A 349 -15.01 50.03 -20.43
C ASN A 349 -16.31 49.33 -20.02
N ALA A 350 -17.33 50.13 -19.70
CA ALA A 350 -18.63 49.64 -19.25
C ALA A 350 -19.39 48.76 -20.29
N ASN A 351 -19.01 48.84 -21.57
CA ASN A 351 -19.65 48.09 -22.66
C ASN A 351 -19.11 46.67 -22.84
N SER A 352 -18.04 46.30 -22.14
CA SER A 352 -17.40 44.97 -22.24
C SER A 352 -17.26 44.33 -20.85
N PRO A 353 -18.37 43.90 -20.23
CA PRO A 353 -18.33 43.30 -18.91
C PRO A 353 -17.65 41.92 -18.92
N ASN A 354 -16.84 41.64 -17.90
CA ASN A 354 -16.21 40.35 -17.69
C ASN A 354 -17.20 39.39 -17.00
N ARG A 355 -17.32 38.17 -17.54
CA ARG A 355 -18.16 37.12 -16.93
C ARG A 355 -17.36 36.38 -15.88
N ILE A 356 -17.93 36.26 -14.69
CA ILE A 356 -17.32 35.57 -13.56
C ILE A 356 -18.24 34.43 -13.13
N SER A 357 -17.69 33.24 -12.90
CA SER A 357 -18.42 32.14 -12.27
C SER A 357 -17.62 31.56 -11.12
N VAL A 358 -18.27 31.23 -10.01
CA VAL A 358 -17.64 30.68 -8.81
C VAL A 358 -18.32 29.36 -8.43
N ASP A 359 -17.61 28.24 -8.48
CA ASP A 359 -18.08 26.97 -7.92
C ASP A 359 -17.68 26.96 -6.43
N PHE A 360 -18.62 27.29 -5.53
CA PHE A 360 -18.37 27.38 -4.09
C PHE A 360 -18.09 26.01 -3.45
N ASP A 361 -18.70 24.93 -3.96
CA ASP A 361 -18.46 23.56 -3.47
C ASP A 361 -17.03 23.10 -3.78
N LYS A 362 -16.48 23.55 -4.92
CA LYS A 362 -15.14 23.19 -5.37
C LYS A 362 -14.09 24.28 -5.15
N GLY A 363 -14.49 25.46 -4.70
CA GLY A 363 -13.62 26.63 -4.54
C GLY A 363 -12.92 27.04 -5.83
N THR A 364 -13.61 27.05 -6.98
CA THR A 364 -13.02 27.46 -8.27
C THR A 364 -13.66 28.72 -8.80
N VAL A 365 -12.88 29.55 -9.50
CA VAL A 365 -13.36 30.76 -10.17
C VAL A 365 -13.07 30.68 -11.66
N THR A 366 -14.02 31.10 -12.49
CA THR A 366 -13.88 31.23 -13.93
C THR A 366 -14.07 32.70 -14.30
N ILE A 367 -13.14 33.27 -15.06
CA ILE A 367 -13.21 34.65 -15.57
C ILE A 367 -13.08 34.57 -17.09
N ASP A 368 -14.09 35.06 -17.81
CA ASP A 368 -14.17 35.07 -19.28
C ASP A 368 -13.88 33.70 -19.93
N GLY A 369 -14.39 32.64 -19.31
CA GLY A 369 -14.27 31.27 -19.81
C GLY A 369 -12.94 30.57 -19.50
N LYS A 370 -11.99 31.26 -18.86
CA LYS A 370 -10.79 30.62 -18.27
C LYS A 370 -11.10 30.23 -16.83
N THR A 371 -10.78 29.01 -16.40
CA THR A 371 -11.03 28.51 -15.03
C THR A 371 -9.73 28.43 -14.23
N GLY A 372 -9.77 28.86 -12.97
CA GLY A 372 -8.67 28.81 -12.00
C GLY A 372 -9.14 28.49 -10.58
N VAL A 373 -8.20 28.44 -9.64
CA VAL A 373 -8.47 28.08 -8.24
C VAL A 373 -8.80 29.34 -7.43
N SER A 374 -9.99 29.38 -6.83
CA SER A 374 -10.33 30.38 -5.83
C SER A 374 -9.70 29.97 -4.50
N ASN A 375 -9.39 30.95 -3.65
CA ASN A 375 -9.10 30.67 -2.25
C ASN A 375 -10.24 29.84 -1.64
N LYS A 376 -9.98 29.14 -0.53
CA LYS A 376 -10.99 28.30 0.13
C LYS A 376 -12.05 29.14 0.86
N VAL A 377 -12.69 30.07 0.17
CA VAL A 377 -14.08 30.50 0.40
C VAL A 377 -14.74 31.13 -0.85
N GLY A 378 -14.29 30.87 -2.08
CA GLY A 378 -14.87 31.60 -3.23
C GLY A 378 -14.77 33.12 -3.03
N LEU A 379 -15.68 33.89 -3.64
CA LEU A 379 -15.84 35.30 -3.29
C LEU A 379 -16.47 35.43 -1.89
N SER A 380 -15.83 35.04 -0.79
CA SER A 380 -16.34 35.37 0.56
C SER A 380 -15.22 35.54 1.60
N GLY A 381 -15.56 36.26 2.68
CA GLY A 381 -14.61 36.77 3.67
C GLY A 381 -14.41 38.30 3.58
N ASN A 382 -13.60 38.87 4.48
CA ASN A 382 -13.39 40.33 4.61
C ASN A 382 -12.80 41.00 3.35
N ASN A 383 -12.32 40.21 2.38
CA ASN A 383 -12.02 40.60 1.00
C ASN A 383 -12.25 39.38 0.09
N ALA A 384 -13.36 39.37 -0.65
CA ALA A 384 -13.70 38.30 -1.58
C ALA A 384 -12.75 38.35 -2.79
N SER A 385 -11.86 37.38 -2.95
CA SER A 385 -10.87 37.37 -4.04
C SER A 385 -10.71 36.00 -4.69
N GLY A 386 -10.44 36.00 -5.99
CA GLY A 386 -10.22 34.80 -6.78
C GLY A 386 -9.15 35.03 -7.83
N SER A 387 -8.32 34.02 -8.11
CA SER A 387 -7.22 34.14 -9.08
C SER A 387 -7.25 33.01 -10.10
N ILE A 388 -6.80 33.32 -11.31
CA ILE A 388 -6.69 32.38 -12.41
C ILE A 388 -5.28 32.51 -12.97
N ILE A 389 -4.57 31.40 -13.07
CA ILE A 389 -3.29 31.33 -13.76
C ILE A 389 -3.51 30.50 -15.01
N ASP A 390 -3.23 31.05 -16.18
CA ASP A 390 -3.30 30.30 -17.43
C ASP A 390 -1.99 29.53 -17.73
N ALA A 391 -2.04 28.68 -18.76
CA ALA A 391 -0.91 27.82 -19.13
C ALA A 391 0.37 28.60 -19.50
N ASN A 392 0.29 29.91 -19.75
CA ASN A 392 1.42 30.77 -20.06
C ASN A 392 1.95 31.52 -18.82
N GLY A 393 1.45 31.19 -17.63
CA GLY A 393 1.81 31.86 -16.38
C GLY A 393 1.19 33.26 -16.24
N GLN A 394 0.23 33.64 -17.08
CA GLN A 394 -0.50 34.89 -16.89
C GLN A 394 -1.51 34.72 -15.76
N ILE A 395 -1.48 35.63 -14.79
CA ILE A 395 -2.41 35.67 -13.68
C ILE A 395 -3.49 36.73 -13.91
N THR A 396 -4.74 36.37 -13.66
CA THR A 396 -5.89 37.28 -13.58
C THR A 396 -6.53 37.11 -12.21
N GLN A 397 -6.55 38.18 -11.41
CA GLN A 397 -7.08 38.19 -10.04
C GLN A 397 -8.26 39.16 -9.96
N ILE A 398 -9.40 38.69 -9.45
CA ILE A 398 -10.54 39.52 -9.05
C ILE A 398 -10.48 39.74 -7.54
N ASN A 399 -10.67 40.99 -7.10
CA ASN A 399 -10.93 41.36 -5.72
C ASN A 399 -12.26 42.11 -5.64
N VAL A 400 -13.07 41.79 -4.64
CA VAL A 400 -14.35 42.43 -4.34
C VAL A 400 -14.27 42.98 -2.92
N PHE A 401 -14.54 44.27 -2.79
CA PHE A 401 -14.36 45.07 -1.59
C PHE A 401 -15.71 45.38 -0.93
N GLY A 402 -15.69 45.62 0.38
CA GLY A 402 -16.89 45.97 1.14
C GLY A 402 -17.82 44.79 1.41
N VAL A 403 -17.30 43.57 1.27
CA VAL A 403 -17.99 42.35 1.67
C VAL A 403 -17.63 42.09 3.13
N ASN A 404 -18.58 42.32 4.04
CA ASN A 404 -18.36 42.32 5.49
C ASN A 404 -18.21 40.90 6.07
N GLY A 405 -17.31 40.09 5.51
CA GLY A 405 -17.05 38.72 5.98
C GLY A 405 -18.00 37.65 5.42
N GLU A 406 -19.05 38.04 4.70
CA GLU A 406 -20.05 37.14 4.09
C GLU A 406 -19.81 36.95 2.58
N GLU A 407 -20.64 36.16 1.90
CA GLU A 407 -20.66 36.13 0.43
C GLU A 407 -21.35 37.40 -0.14
N PRO A 408 -20.93 37.94 -1.31
CA PRO A 408 -21.66 38.96 -2.03
C PRO A 408 -23.12 38.55 -2.20
N GLN A 409 -24.03 39.44 -1.86
CA GLN A 409 -25.46 39.19 -2.00
C GLN A 409 -25.88 39.37 -3.45
N GLU A 410 -26.83 38.54 -3.89
CA GLU A 410 -27.40 38.62 -5.24
C GLU A 410 -28.05 39.98 -5.49
N GLY A 411 -27.75 40.58 -6.64
CA GLY A 411 -28.31 41.87 -7.05
C GLY A 411 -27.66 43.10 -6.41
N ILE A 412 -26.77 42.95 -5.43
CA ILE A 412 -26.09 44.08 -4.79
C ILE A 412 -24.78 44.44 -5.53
N PRO A 413 -24.55 45.72 -5.87
CA PRO A 413 -23.28 46.17 -6.43
C PRO A 413 -22.19 46.27 -5.36
N TYR A 414 -21.04 45.67 -5.63
CA TYR A 414 -19.82 45.80 -4.82
C TYR A 414 -18.71 46.48 -5.64
N ARG A 415 -17.84 47.25 -5.00
CA ARG A 415 -16.62 47.72 -5.69
C ARG A 415 -15.66 46.56 -5.83
N GLY A 416 -14.92 46.51 -6.92
CA GLY A 416 -13.90 45.50 -7.13
C GLY A 416 -12.74 45.97 -8.00
N SER A 417 -11.75 45.11 -8.13
CA SER A 417 -10.63 45.30 -9.05
C SER A 417 -10.28 43.98 -9.74
N LEU A 418 -9.97 44.06 -11.02
CA LEU A 418 -9.44 42.97 -11.82
C LEU A 418 -7.98 43.30 -12.16
N THR A 419 -7.06 42.46 -11.69
CA THR A 419 -5.62 42.63 -11.86
C THR A 419 -5.09 41.56 -12.80
N THR A 420 -4.39 41.96 -13.86
CA THR A 420 -3.69 41.02 -14.76
C THR A 420 -2.18 41.22 -14.70
N GLY A 421 -1.41 40.16 -14.93
CA GLY A 421 0.05 40.24 -15.02
C GLY A 421 0.68 38.87 -15.18
N VAL A 422 1.95 38.74 -14.81
CA VAL A 422 2.66 37.44 -14.86
C VAL A 422 2.90 36.93 -13.45
N ALA A 423 2.50 35.69 -13.17
CA ALA A 423 2.83 35.03 -11.93
C ALA A 423 4.35 34.81 -11.87
N ARG A 424 5.01 35.29 -10.81
CA ARG A 424 6.45 35.08 -10.66
C ARG A 424 6.71 33.62 -10.28
N ASP A 425 7.45 32.91 -11.13
CA ASP A 425 8.00 31.59 -10.83
C ASP A 425 8.91 31.69 -9.60
N ARG A 426 8.82 30.71 -8.69
CA ARG A 426 9.79 30.54 -7.61
C ARG A 426 10.62 29.31 -7.86
#